data_AF-A0A160U5F3-F1
#
_entry.id   AF-A0A160U5F3-F1
#
_cell.length_a   1.000
_cell.length_b   1.000
_cell.length_c   1.000
_cell.angle_alpha   90.00
_cell.angle_beta   90.00
_cell.angle_gamma   90.00
#
_symmetry.space_group_name_H-M   'P 1'
#
loop_
_entity.id
_entity.type
_entity.pdbx_description
1 polymer ?
#
loop_
_entity_poly.entity_id
_entity_poly.type
_entity_poly.pdbx_seq_one_letter_code
_entity_poly.pdbx_strand_id
1 'polypeptide(L)'
;MRLWFAILVCTVLMQACAQAETPSPCAPVKHLGQPYTVCSFEAPTSVNLWLTHPDGAPFGQFDRLAAHLADHGQTLEFAMNAGMYHQDRRPVGLYVEQGEKVASLVTREGPGNFGLLPNGVFWVDQDGTPHVTESLAFEAEAPDARFATQSGPMLVIDGALHPRFNADGPSRKRRNGVGVTADGATLYFAISDVPVNFHSFASLFRDKLNTPNALFLDGYVSKLYAPEIGRNETGLDMGPIVGVVRPSDTD
;
A
#
# COMPACT_ATOMS: atom_id res chain seq x y z
N MET A 1 -64.75 27.38 39.76
CA MET A 1 -64.66 26.95 38.35
C MET A 1 -64.00 28.08 37.57
N ARG A 2 -62.84 28.01 36.94
CA ARG A 2 -61.87 26.94 36.62
C ARG A 2 -60.48 27.62 36.54
N LEU A 3 -59.48 27.07 37.20
CA LEU A 3 -58.06 27.48 37.09
C LEU A 3 -57.53 27.08 35.70
N TRP A 4 -56.82 27.98 35.03
CA TRP A 4 -56.04 27.68 33.82
C TRP A 4 -54.57 27.52 34.24
N PHE A 5 -54.06 26.28 34.24
CA PHE A 5 -52.64 26.00 34.41
C PHE A 5 -51.95 26.09 33.04
N ALA A 6 -51.03 27.03 32.90
CA ALA A 6 -50.10 27.08 31.77
C ALA A 6 -49.01 26.03 32.01
N ILE A 7 -48.94 25.03 31.14
CA ILE A 7 -47.82 24.06 31.09
C ILE A 7 -46.88 24.55 30.00
N LEU A 8 -45.77 25.17 30.43
CA LEU A 8 -44.66 25.51 29.55
C LEU A 8 -43.79 24.25 29.36
N VAL A 9 -43.97 23.56 28.25
CA VAL A 9 -43.15 22.40 27.88
C VAL A 9 -41.82 22.91 27.33
N CYS A 10 -40.76 22.78 28.13
CA CYS A 10 -39.39 23.10 27.73
C CYS A 10 -38.83 21.92 26.92
N THR A 11 -38.97 21.94 25.60
CA THR A 11 -38.32 20.98 24.70
C THR A 11 -36.84 21.31 24.58
N VAL A 12 -36.01 20.60 25.33
CA VAL A 12 -34.55 20.59 25.18
C VAL A 12 -34.22 19.84 23.88
N LEU A 13 -33.82 20.60 22.85
CA LEU A 13 -33.26 20.06 21.61
C LEU A 13 -31.85 19.53 21.93
N MET A 14 -31.72 18.23 22.17
CA MET A 14 -30.43 17.55 22.10
C MET A 14 -29.99 17.50 20.64
N GLN A 15 -29.20 18.49 20.21
CA GLN A 15 -28.40 18.38 18.99
C GLN A 15 -27.29 17.37 19.26
N ALA A 16 -27.51 16.13 18.84
CA ALA A 16 -26.42 15.17 18.70
C ALA A 16 -25.48 15.73 17.61
N CYS A 17 -24.30 16.20 18.00
CA CYS A 17 -23.20 16.39 17.06
C CYS A 17 -22.89 15.02 16.47
N ALA A 18 -23.38 14.74 15.27
CA ALA A 18 -22.84 13.69 14.44
C ALA A 18 -21.41 14.12 14.08
N GLN A 19 -20.43 13.60 14.82
CA GLN A 19 -19.05 13.65 14.37
C GLN A 19 -19.02 12.86 13.05
N ALA A 20 -18.66 13.53 11.97
CA ALA A 20 -18.36 12.83 10.74
C ALA A 20 -17.18 11.91 11.04
N GLU A 21 -17.43 10.59 11.10
CA GLU A 21 -16.35 9.62 11.06
C GLU A 21 -15.61 9.85 9.74
N THR A 22 -14.35 10.29 9.82
CA THR A 22 -13.49 10.31 8.65
C THR A 22 -13.46 8.88 8.12
N PRO A 23 -13.87 8.63 6.86
CA PRO A 23 -13.88 7.29 6.32
C PRO A 23 -12.47 6.72 6.39
N SER A 24 -12.33 5.53 6.97
CA SER A 24 -11.02 4.91 7.04
C SER A 24 -10.49 4.64 5.62
N PRO A 25 -9.20 4.90 5.32
CA PRO A 25 -8.68 4.67 3.98
C PRO A 25 -8.68 3.18 3.65
N CYS A 26 -8.73 2.31 4.66
CA CYS A 26 -8.74 0.85 4.53
C CYS A 26 -10.11 0.24 4.81
N ALA A 27 -10.58 -0.61 3.89
CA ALA A 27 -11.87 -1.29 4.01
C ALA A 27 -11.79 -2.79 3.62
N PRO A 28 -12.64 -3.65 4.21
CA PRO A 28 -12.77 -5.03 3.78
C PRO A 28 -13.46 -5.10 2.41
N VAL A 29 -12.88 -5.86 1.49
CA VAL A 29 -13.39 -6.10 0.13
C VAL A 29 -13.49 -7.60 -0.11
N LYS A 30 -14.58 -8.04 -0.75
CA LYS A 30 -14.71 -9.42 -1.25
C LYS A 30 -14.57 -9.45 -2.77
N HIS A 31 -13.73 -10.35 -3.27
CA HIS A 31 -13.56 -10.60 -4.70
C HIS A 31 -13.38 -12.10 -4.95
N LEU A 32 -14.12 -12.65 -5.91
CA LEU A 32 -14.16 -14.10 -6.19
C LEU A 32 -14.38 -14.96 -4.92
N GLY A 33 -15.20 -14.45 -3.99
CA GLY A 33 -15.48 -15.12 -2.71
C GLY A 33 -14.37 -15.06 -1.66
N GLN A 34 -13.23 -14.43 -1.96
CA GLN A 34 -12.10 -14.29 -1.04
C GLN A 34 -12.10 -12.93 -0.35
N PRO A 35 -11.73 -12.86 0.95
CA PRO A 35 -11.58 -11.60 1.69
C PRO A 35 -10.23 -10.94 1.42
N TYR A 36 -10.29 -9.62 1.21
CA TYR A 36 -9.17 -8.71 1.08
C TYR A 36 -9.38 -7.50 1.98
N THR A 37 -8.29 -6.84 2.33
CA THR A 37 -8.31 -5.47 2.81
C THR A 37 -7.70 -4.60 1.73
N VAL A 38 -8.43 -3.56 1.31
CA VAL A 38 -7.99 -2.59 0.31
C VAL A 38 -7.90 -1.23 0.98
N CYS A 39 -6.76 -0.57 0.83
CA CYS A 39 -6.52 0.79 1.27
C CYS A 39 -6.40 1.71 0.07
N SER A 40 -7.10 2.84 0.08
CA SER A 40 -7.14 3.79 -1.03
C SER A 40 -6.76 5.20 -0.59
N PHE A 41 -5.94 5.88 -1.40
CA PHE A 41 -5.47 7.24 -1.15
C PHE A 41 -5.62 8.08 -2.42
N GLU A 42 -6.15 9.29 -2.29
CA GLU A 42 -6.22 10.24 -3.39
C GLU A 42 -4.85 10.88 -3.64
N ALA A 43 -4.42 10.96 -4.90
CA ALA A 43 -3.18 11.60 -5.29
C ALA A 43 -3.36 13.12 -5.50
N PRO A 44 -2.34 13.96 -5.23
CA PRO A 44 -1.05 13.60 -4.65
C PRO A 44 -1.20 13.18 -3.19
N THR A 45 -0.45 12.17 -2.79
CA THR A 45 -0.48 11.65 -1.42
C THR A 45 0.93 11.60 -0.84
N SER A 46 1.05 11.73 0.48
CA SER A 46 2.32 11.66 1.20
C SER A 46 2.80 10.21 1.36
N VAL A 47 2.85 9.46 0.25
CA VAL A 47 3.38 8.11 0.20
C VAL A 47 4.90 8.16 0.08
N ASN A 48 5.60 7.50 1.00
CA ASN A 48 7.06 7.43 1.01
C ASN A 48 7.54 5.98 1.14
N LEU A 49 8.85 5.81 0.97
CA LEU A 49 9.57 4.58 1.24
C LEU A 49 10.58 4.79 2.37
N TRP A 50 10.79 3.74 3.17
CA TRP A 50 11.81 3.71 4.22
C TRP A 50 12.52 2.36 4.23
N LEU A 51 13.84 2.38 4.38
CA LEU A 51 14.67 1.17 4.49
C LEU A 51 15.51 1.17 5.76
N THR A 52 16.41 2.14 5.89
CA THR A 52 17.44 2.18 6.93
C THR A 52 17.12 3.28 7.93
N HIS A 53 17.05 2.92 9.21
CA HIS A 53 16.90 3.88 10.30
C HIS A 53 18.21 4.66 10.50
N PRO A 54 18.18 5.92 11.02
CA PRO A 54 19.38 6.73 11.23
C PRO A 54 20.50 6.13 12.08
N ASP A 55 20.23 5.05 12.84
CA ASP A 55 21.25 4.32 13.61
C ASP A 55 21.98 3.23 12.79
N GLY A 56 21.67 3.13 11.49
CA GLY A 56 22.28 2.18 10.55
C GLY A 56 21.62 0.81 10.48
N ALA A 57 20.65 0.51 11.35
CA ALA A 57 19.86 -0.72 11.27
C ALA A 57 18.63 -0.54 10.36
N PRO A 58 18.07 -1.61 9.76
CA PRO A 58 16.78 -1.50 9.05
C PRO A 58 15.66 -1.03 9.98
N PHE A 59 14.65 -0.34 9.42
CA PHE A 59 13.42 -0.09 10.17
C PHE A 59 12.74 -1.40 10.59
N GLY A 60 12.60 -2.36 9.68
CA GLY A 60 12.22 -3.75 9.98
C GLY A 60 10.78 -4.00 10.45
N GLN A 61 10.18 -3.07 11.21
CA GLN A 61 8.87 -3.17 11.83
C GLN A 61 8.15 -1.83 11.76
N PHE A 62 6.83 -1.86 11.68
CA PHE A 62 6.00 -0.65 11.62
C PHE A 62 6.08 0.17 12.90
N ASP A 63 6.13 -0.44 14.08
CA ASP A 63 6.21 0.30 15.35
C ASP A 63 7.47 1.16 15.44
N ARG A 64 8.60 0.65 14.93
CA ARG A 64 9.85 1.42 14.88
C ARG A 64 9.75 2.60 13.92
N LEU A 65 9.13 2.39 12.76
CA LEU A 65 8.88 3.47 11.81
C LEU A 65 7.89 4.50 12.38
N ALA A 66 6.80 4.07 12.99
CA ALA A 66 5.79 4.94 13.58
C ALA A 66 6.37 5.80 14.72
N ALA A 67 7.19 5.21 15.60
CA ALA A 67 7.88 5.94 16.65
C ALA A 67 8.83 7.00 16.07
N HIS A 68 9.64 6.63 15.07
CA HIS A 68 10.52 7.57 14.39
C HIS A 68 9.74 8.72 13.75
N LEU A 69 8.64 8.45 13.06
CA LEU A 69 7.81 9.48 12.44
C LEU A 69 7.14 10.40 13.47
N ALA A 70 6.70 9.85 14.61
CA ALA A 70 6.11 10.64 15.70
C ALA A 70 7.11 11.64 16.27
N ASP A 71 8.38 11.25 16.44
CA ASP A 71 9.46 12.14 16.87
C ASP A 71 9.73 13.28 15.86
N HIS A 72 9.25 13.15 14.62
CA HIS A 72 9.36 14.14 13.55
C HIS A 72 8.02 14.82 13.23
N GLY A 73 7.03 14.74 14.13
CA GLY A 73 5.74 15.41 13.98
C GLY A 73 4.86 14.82 12.87
N GLN A 74 5.05 13.55 12.53
CA GLN A 74 4.27 12.83 11.54
C GLN A 74 3.58 11.61 12.16
N THR A 75 2.40 11.28 11.64
CA THR A 75 1.66 10.07 11.99
C THR A 75 1.71 9.11 10.81
N LEU A 76 2.08 7.85 11.07
CA LEU A 76 1.94 6.78 10.10
C LEU A 76 0.46 6.41 9.97
N GLU A 77 -0.14 6.67 8.82
CA GLU A 77 -1.55 6.37 8.56
C GLU A 77 -1.74 4.95 8.03
N PHE A 78 -0.78 4.50 7.22
CA PHE A 78 -0.80 3.19 6.58
C PHE A 78 0.63 2.74 6.27
N ALA A 79 0.89 1.42 6.35
CA ALA A 79 2.11 0.84 5.80
C ALA A 79 2.01 -0.63 5.41
N MET A 80 2.89 -1.03 4.50
CA MET A 80 3.15 -2.43 4.12
C MET A 80 4.65 -2.63 3.92
N ASN A 81 5.11 -3.90 3.94
CA ASN A 81 6.36 -4.20 3.25
C ASN A 81 6.23 -3.84 1.77
N ALA A 82 7.28 -3.22 1.23
CA ALA A 82 7.36 -2.81 -0.17
C ALA A 82 7.98 -3.94 -1.02
N GLY A 83 8.91 -3.62 -1.91
CA GLY A 83 9.53 -4.60 -2.79
C GLY A 83 10.31 -5.70 -2.08
N MET A 84 10.59 -6.77 -2.83
CA MET A 84 11.33 -7.93 -2.31
C MET A 84 12.72 -7.56 -1.81
N TYR A 85 13.17 -8.29 -0.78
CA TYR A 85 14.43 -8.06 -0.10
C TYR A 85 15.19 -9.37 0.17
N HIS A 86 16.51 -9.27 0.33
CA HIS A 86 17.36 -10.38 0.71
C HIS A 86 17.31 -10.64 2.23
N GLN A 87 17.95 -11.72 2.70
CA GLN A 87 17.91 -12.09 4.14
C GLN A 87 18.50 -11.01 5.06
N ASP A 88 19.39 -10.17 4.55
CA ASP A 88 20.00 -9.01 5.22
C ASP A 88 19.17 -7.72 5.03
N ARG A 89 17.92 -7.82 4.55
CA ARG A 89 16.92 -6.73 4.42
C ARG A 89 17.18 -5.71 3.34
N ARG A 90 18.28 -5.82 2.59
CA ARG A 90 18.52 -4.97 1.42
C ARG A 90 17.53 -5.30 0.28
N PRO A 91 17.12 -4.31 -0.53
CA PRO A 91 16.27 -4.52 -1.70
C PRO A 91 16.91 -5.50 -2.71
N VAL A 92 16.08 -6.33 -3.36
CA VAL A 92 16.51 -7.21 -4.46
C VAL A 92 16.74 -6.44 -5.76
N GLY A 93 15.87 -5.46 -6.05
CA GLY A 93 15.89 -4.63 -7.26
C GLY A 93 16.00 -3.14 -6.96
N LEU A 94 15.59 -2.30 -7.91
CA LEU A 94 15.64 -0.84 -7.79
C LEU A 94 15.06 -0.39 -6.45
N TYR A 95 15.80 0.46 -5.76
CA TYR A 95 15.32 1.19 -4.60
C TYR A 95 15.84 2.61 -4.64
N VAL A 96 14.91 3.57 -4.60
CA VAL A 96 15.18 5.00 -4.53
C VAL A 96 14.46 5.56 -3.32
N GLU A 97 15.18 6.27 -2.47
CA GLU A 97 14.66 6.93 -1.28
C GLU A 97 15.05 8.41 -1.32
N GLN A 98 14.06 9.30 -1.39
CA GLN A 98 14.28 10.76 -1.47
C GLN A 98 15.23 11.19 -2.61
N GLY A 99 15.09 10.55 -3.78
CA GLY A 99 15.92 10.77 -4.96
C GLY A 99 17.29 10.08 -4.92
N GLU A 100 17.68 9.46 -3.80
CA GLU A 100 18.92 8.70 -3.71
C GLU A 100 18.70 7.25 -4.13
N LYS A 101 19.42 6.81 -5.17
CA LYS A 101 19.40 5.42 -5.63
C LYS A 101 20.30 4.54 -4.76
N VAL A 102 19.68 3.69 -3.94
CA VAL A 102 20.33 2.73 -3.03
C VAL A 102 20.59 1.38 -3.68
N ALA A 103 19.73 0.96 -4.62
CA ALA A 103 19.85 -0.31 -5.34
C ALA A 103 19.48 -0.14 -6.82
N SER A 104 20.13 -0.91 -7.70
CA SER A 104 19.93 -0.83 -9.15
C SER A 104 18.72 -1.64 -9.63
N LEU A 105 18.12 -1.19 -10.74
CA LEU A 105 17.09 -1.92 -11.47
C LEU A 105 17.60 -3.29 -11.96
N VAL A 106 16.73 -4.30 -11.89
CA VAL A 106 17.01 -5.66 -12.36
C VAL A 106 15.96 -6.08 -13.39
N THR A 107 16.35 -6.11 -14.66
CA THR A 107 15.46 -6.42 -15.80
C THR A 107 15.56 -7.87 -16.28
N ARG A 108 16.55 -8.62 -15.79
CA ARG A 108 16.79 -10.02 -16.16
C ARG A 108 15.90 -10.99 -15.39
N GLU A 109 15.61 -12.12 -16.02
CA GLU A 109 15.00 -13.27 -15.35
C GLU A 109 15.86 -13.77 -14.17
N GLY A 110 15.20 -14.43 -13.23
CA GLY A 110 15.82 -14.93 -12.01
C GLY A 110 14.93 -15.91 -11.25
N PRO A 111 15.40 -16.40 -10.10
CA PRO A 111 14.62 -17.32 -9.29
C PRO A 111 13.45 -16.61 -8.59
N GLY A 112 12.45 -17.41 -8.22
CA GLY A 112 11.32 -16.96 -7.40
C GLY A 112 10.38 -16.01 -8.10
N ASN A 113 9.55 -15.32 -7.31
CA ASN A 113 8.53 -14.40 -7.82
C ASN A 113 9.16 -13.15 -8.48
N PHE A 114 10.30 -12.67 -7.97
CA PHE A 114 10.97 -11.48 -8.51
C PHE A 114 11.38 -11.65 -9.98
N GLY A 115 11.86 -12.84 -10.33
CA GLY A 115 12.27 -13.18 -11.69
C GLY A 115 11.13 -13.69 -12.58
N LEU A 116 9.89 -13.67 -12.09
CA LEU A 116 8.71 -13.97 -12.90
C LEU A 116 8.38 -12.72 -13.74
N LEU A 117 8.98 -12.62 -14.92
CA LEU A 117 8.78 -11.48 -15.82
C LEU A 117 7.42 -11.52 -16.53
N PRO A 118 6.78 -10.35 -16.78
CA PRO A 118 7.28 -9.00 -16.45
C PRO A 118 7.25 -8.68 -14.96
N ASN A 119 8.29 -7.98 -14.48
CA ASN A 119 8.33 -7.39 -13.15
C ASN A 119 8.22 -5.86 -13.29
N GLY A 120 8.17 -5.11 -12.19
CA GLY A 120 7.93 -3.67 -12.30
C GLY A 120 8.32 -2.86 -11.09
N VAL A 121 8.07 -1.57 -11.20
CA VAL A 121 8.48 -0.55 -10.24
C VAL A 121 7.23 0.22 -9.82
N PHE A 122 6.98 0.24 -8.51
CA PHE A 122 6.15 1.27 -7.91
C PHE A 122 7.05 2.47 -7.63
N TRP A 123 6.66 3.65 -8.11
CA TRP A 123 7.44 4.86 -7.91
C TRP A 123 6.55 6.07 -7.71
N VAL A 124 7.15 7.13 -7.18
CA VAL A 124 6.50 8.40 -6.88
C VAL A 124 7.36 9.48 -7.49
N ASP A 125 6.76 10.39 -8.25
CA ASP A 125 7.45 11.54 -8.82
C ASP A 125 7.72 12.63 -7.77
N GLN A 126 8.31 13.74 -8.21
CA GLN A 126 8.63 14.87 -7.34
C GLN A 126 7.38 15.58 -6.80
N ASP A 127 6.26 15.50 -7.52
CA ASP A 127 4.98 16.12 -7.16
C ASP A 127 4.14 15.25 -6.21
N GLY A 128 4.58 14.02 -5.93
CA GLY A 128 3.87 13.08 -5.07
C GLY A 128 2.83 12.23 -5.80
N THR A 129 2.88 12.20 -7.13
CA THR A 129 1.99 11.33 -7.93
C THR A 129 2.58 9.92 -7.97
N PRO A 130 1.80 8.90 -7.58
CA PRO A 130 2.23 7.51 -7.61
C PRO A 130 2.03 6.89 -9.00
N HIS A 131 2.94 5.99 -9.35
CA HIS A 131 2.96 5.31 -10.64
C HIS A 131 3.33 3.83 -10.45
N VAL A 132 2.85 2.97 -11.37
CA VAL A 132 3.30 1.58 -11.48
C VAL A 132 3.68 1.32 -12.93
N THR A 133 4.95 1.01 -13.16
CA THR A 133 5.52 0.85 -14.50
C THR A 133 6.23 -0.50 -14.61
N GLU A 134 6.08 -1.19 -15.74
CA GLU A 134 6.88 -2.39 -16.06
C GLU A 134 8.37 -2.02 -16.14
N SER A 135 9.27 -2.92 -15.75
CA SER A 135 10.68 -2.56 -15.51
C SER A 135 11.46 -2.15 -16.76
N LEU A 136 11.23 -2.77 -17.93
CA LEU A 136 11.87 -2.35 -19.18
C LEU A 136 11.29 -1.01 -19.66
N ALA A 137 10.00 -0.79 -19.49
CA ALA A 137 9.39 0.52 -19.75
C ALA A 137 9.97 1.60 -18.83
N PHE A 138 10.12 1.32 -17.53
CA PHE A 138 10.76 2.22 -16.57
C PHE A 138 12.21 2.53 -16.94
N GLU A 139 12.97 1.52 -17.39
CA GLU A 139 14.36 1.71 -17.86
C GLU A 139 14.42 2.61 -19.08
N ALA A 140 13.49 2.46 -20.03
CA ALA A 140 13.44 3.25 -21.26
C ALA A 140 12.99 4.70 -21.01
N GLU A 141 12.02 4.90 -20.11
CA GLU A 141 11.52 6.22 -19.73
C GLU A 141 12.51 6.98 -18.85
N ALA A 142 13.24 6.26 -17.98
CA ALA A 142 14.18 6.80 -17.01
C ALA A 142 13.61 7.99 -16.20
N PRO A 143 12.44 7.83 -15.55
CA PRO A 143 11.79 8.94 -14.87
C PRO A 143 12.59 9.39 -13.65
N ASP A 144 12.45 10.68 -13.30
CA ASP A 144 13.02 11.25 -12.08
C ASP A 144 12.16 10.89 -10.86
N ALA A 145 12.35 9.67 -10.37
CA ALA A 145 11.61 9.14 -9.23
C ALA A 145 12.16 9.67 -7.90
N ARG A 146 11.30 10.31 -7.09
CA ARG A 146 11.61 10.67 -5.71
C ARG A 146 11.67 9.43 -4.82
N PHE A 147 10.75 8.49 -5.05
CA PHE A 147 10.74 7.18 -4.40
C PHE A 147 10.53 6.10 -5.45
N ALA A 148 11.22 4.97 -5.31
CA ALA A 148 10.98 3.82 -6.17
C ALA A 148 11.29 2.52 -5.44
N THR A 149 10.46 1.50 -5.66
CA THR A 149 10.71 0.13 -5.20
C THR A 149 10.35 -0.84 -6.31
N GLN A 150 11.32 -1.64 -6.73
CA GLN A 150 11.08 -2.72 -7.69
C GLN A 150 10.61 -3.97 -6.97
N SER A 151 9.65 -4.64 -7.60
CA SER A 151 9.27 -5.98 -7.20
C SER A 151 8.75 -6.77 -8.40
N GLY A 152 8.24 -7.97 -8.16
CA GLY A 152 7.67 -8.80 -9.21
C GLY A 152 6.94 -10.01 -8.66
N PRO A 153 5.96 -10.55 -9.41
CA PRO A 153 5.58 -10.17 -10.78
C PRO A 153 4.73 -8.88 -10.86
N MET A 154 4.65 -8.27 -12.04
CA MET A 154 3.51 -7.39 -12.36
C MET A 154 2.21 -8.17 -12.18
N LEU A 155 1.18 -7.55 -11.61
CA LEU A 155 -0.14 -8.15 -11.46
C LEU A 155 -1.00 -7.89 -12.70
N VAL A 156 -1.02 -6.63 -13.11
CA VAL A 156 -1.74 -6.14 -14.29
C VAL A 156 -0.76 -5.32 -15.12
N ILE A 157 -0.77 -5.51 -16.44
CA ILE A 157 0.02 -4.77 -17.42
C ILE A 157 -0.95 -4.27 -18.49
N ASP A 158 -1.10 -2.95 -18.63
CA ASP A 158 -1.98 -2.31 -19.61
C ASP A 158 -3.40 -2.90 -19.63
N GLY A 159 -3.95 -3.15 -18.44
CA GLY A 159 -5.29 -3.73 -18.24
C GLY A 159 -5.38 -5.25 -18.44
N ALA A 160 -4.30 -5.93 -18.83
CA ALA A 160 -4.24 -7.38 -18.94
C ALA A 160 -3.59 -8.01 -17.69
N LEU A 161 -4.06 -9.19 -17.28
CA LEU A 161 -3.36 -9.94 -16.22
C LEU A 161 -2.01 -10.45 -16.75
N HIS A 162 -1.04 -10.60 -15.86
CA HIS A 162 0.24 -11.18 -16.22
C HIS A 162 0.08 -12.55 -16.91
N PRO A 163 0.74 -12.79 -18.06
CA PRO A 163 0.49 -13.95 -18.93
C PRO A 163 0.83 -15.32 -18.32
N ARG A 164 1.54 -15.35 -17.19
CA ARG A 164 1.96 -16.60 -16.51
C ARG A 164 1.00 -16.99 -15.39
N PHE A 165 -0.02 -16.17 -15.11
CA PHE A 165 -0.98 -16.46 -14.06
C PHE A 165 -2.02 -17.47 -14.54
N ASN A 166 -2.05 -18.61 -13.87
CA ASN A 166 -3.06 -19.63 -14.08
C ASN A 166 -4.19 -19.47 -13.05
N ALA A 167 -5.44 -19.44 -13.51
CA ALA A 167 -6.64 -19.40 -12.67
C ALA A 167 -6.67 -20.55 -11.64
N ASP A 168 -6.17 -21.73 -12.04
CA ASP A 168 -6.06 -22.93 -11.20
C ASP A 168 -4.65 -23.10 -10.60
N GLY A 169 -3.84 -22.03 -10.59
CA GLY A 169 -2.47 -22.05 -10.09
C GLY A 169 -2.38 -22.60 -8.65
N PRO A 170 -1.49 -23.57 -8.38
CA PRO A 170 -1.44 -24.28 -7.10
C PRO A 170 -0.81 -23.46 -5.97
N SER A 171 -0.03 -22.42 -6.31
CA SER A 171 0.64 -21.56 -5.33
C SER A 171 -0.36 -20.64 -4.62
N ARG A 172 -0.79 -21.03 -3.42
CA ARG A 172 -1.65 -20.21 -2.57
C ARG A 172 -0.83 -19.64 -1.41
N LYS A 173 -0.76 -18.32 -1.35
CA LYS A 173 -0.04 -17.57 -0.31
C LYS A 173 -0.82 -16.32 0.04
N ARG A 174 -0.53 -15.76 1.20
CA ARG A 174 -0.91 -14.38 1.47
C ARG A 174 -0.17 -13.46 0.50
N ARG A 175 -0.83 -12.41 0.01
CA ARG A 175 -0.29 -11.54 -1.03
C ARG A 175 -0.62 -10.09 -0.73
N ASN A 176 0.33 -9.21 -0.97
CA ASN A 176 0.10 -7.77 -1.07
C ASN A 176 0.51 -7.21 -2.43
N GLY A 177 -0.02 -6.04 -2.75
CA GLY A 177 0.23 -5.38 -4.02
C GLY A 177 -0.22 -3.93 -4.00
N VAL A 178 0.20 -3.22 -5.03
CA VAL A 178 -0.08 -1.81 -5.25
C VAL A 178 -0.56 -1.61 -6.68
N GLY A 179 -1.49 -0.70 -6.90
CA GLY A 179 -1.96 -0.32 -8.23
C GLY A 179 -2.47 1.12 -8.22
N VAL A 180 -2.45 1.76 -9.38
CA VAL A 180 -2.91 3.15 -9.53
C VAL A 180 -3.98 3.19 -10.62
N THR A 181 -4.98 4.04 -10.48
CA THR A 181 -6.01 4.26 -11.51
C THR A 181 -5.41 4.87 -12.77
N ALA A 182 -6.09 4.72 -13.90
CA ALA A 182 -5.60 5.20 -15.20
C ALA A 182 -5.38 6.72 -15.27
N ASP A 183 -6.11 7.49 -14.47
CA ASP A 183 -5.96 8.94 -14.33
C ASP A 183 -4.91 9.36 -13.30
N GLY A 184 -4.26 8.40 -12.61
CA GLY A 184 -3.31 8.68 -11.54
C GLY A 184 -3.93 9.14 -10.23
N ALA A 185 -5.26 9.30 -10.17
CA ALA A 185 -5.94 9.98 -9.07
C ALA A 185 -6.09 9.12 -7.80
N THR A 186 -6.08 7.80 -7.91
CA THR A 186 -6.24 6.91 -6.77
C THR A 186 -5.15 5.85 -6.72
N LEU A 187 -4.45 5.82 -5.59
CA LEU A 187 -3.50 4.79 -5.22
C LEU A 187 -4.19 3.72 -4.38
N TYR A 188 -4.13 2.48 -4.83
CA TYR A 188 -4.60 1.33 -4.10
C TYR A 188 -3.46 0.49 -3.57
N PHE A 189 -3.53 0.13 -2.31
CA PHE A 189 -2.83 -1.01 -1.75
C PHE A 189 -3.83 -2.10 -1.37
N ALA A 190 -3.47 -3.35 -1.56
CA ALA A 190 -4.32 -4.47 -1.16
C ALA A 190 -3.51 -5.56 -0.48
N ILE A 191 -4.14 -6.24 0.47
CA ILE A 191 -3.64 -7.48 1.05
C ILE A 191 -4.74 -8.54 1.07
N SER A 192 -4.39 -9.78 0.76
CA SER A 192 -5.30 -10.91 0.97
C SER A 192 -5.33 -11.29 2.44
N ASP A 193 -6.52 -11.53 2.99
CA ASP A 193 -6.68 -11.97 4.38
C ASP A 193 -6.61 -13.51 4.50
N VAL A 194 -6.56 -14.20 3.37
CA VAL A 194 -6.36 -15.64 3.25
C VAL A 194 -5.36 -15.97 2.14
N PRO A 195 -4.80 -17.20 2.09
CA PRO A 195 -3.97 -17.64 0.98
C PRO A 195 -4.74 -17.69 -0.35
N VAL A 196 -4.27 -16.95 -1.35
CA VAL A 196 -4.84 -16.89 -2.70
C VAL A 196 -3.76 -17.16 -3.76
N ASN A 197 -4.17 -17.55 -4.97
CA ASN A 197 -3.23 -17.63 -6.09
C ASN A 197 -3.05 -16.26 -6.75
N PHE A 198 -2.03 -16.14 -7.59
CA PHE A 198 -1.72 -14.87 -8.27
C PHE A 198 -2.85 -14.41 -9.18
N HIS A 199 -3.53 -15.32 -9.88
CA HIS A 199 -4.64 -14.96 -10.76
C HIS A 199 -5.78 -14.28 -9.98
N SER A 200 -6.25 -14.90 -8.89
CA SER A 200 -7.30 -14.31 -8.05
C SER A 200 -6.87 -12.96 -7.49
N PHE A 201 -5.63 -12.84 -7.02
CA PHE A 201 -5.13 -11.56 -6.47
C PHE A 201 -5.01 -10.47 -7.54
N ALA A 202 -4.45 -10.78 -8.70
CA ALA A 202 -4.30 -9.82 -9.80
C ALA A 202 -5.66 -9.40 -10.38
N SER A 203 -6.64 -10.31 -10.42
CA SER A 203 -8.00 -9.98 -10.84
C SER A 203 -8.70 -8.99 -9.91
N LEU A 204 -8.31 -8.88 -8.64
CA LEU A 204 -8.81 -7.82 -7.76
C LEU A 204 -8.45 -6.45 -8.34
N PHE A 205 -7.17 -6.26 -8.68
CA PHE A 205 -6.67 -5.00 -9.25
C PHE A 205 -7.32 -4.68 -10.60
N ARG A 206 -7.39 -5.66 -11.51
CA ARG A 206 -7.97 -5.48 -12.84
C ARG A 206 -9.48 -5.28 -12.79
N ASP A 207 -10.22 -6.19 -12.15
CA ASP A 207 -11.68 -6.29 -12.30
C ASP A 207 -12.46 -5.50 -11.25
N LYS A 208 -11.87 -5.30 -10.06
CA LYS A 208 -12.54 -4.62 -8.95
C LYS A 208 -12.03 -3.20 -8.73
N LEU A 209 -10.72 -3.00 -8.83
CA LEU A 209 -10.06 -1.70 -8.60
C LEU A 209 -9.79 -0.93 -9.90
N ASN A 210 -9.96 -1.57 -11.06
CA ASN A 210 -9.80 -0.98 -12.40
C ASN A 210 -8.44 -0.28 -12.61
N THR A 211 -7.36 -0.84 -12.05
CA THR A 211 -6.00 -0.31 -12.23
C THR A 211 -5.39 -0.88 -13.52
N PRO A 212 -4.95 -0.05 -14.49
CA PRO A 212 -4.31 -0.55 -15.71
C PRO A 212 -2.96 -1.23 -15.42
N ASN A 213 -2.24 -0.76 -14.42
CA ASN A 213 -1.00 -1.35 -13.96
C ASN A 213 -1.07 -1.60 -12.45
N ALA A 214 -0.61 -2.78 -12.04
CA ALA A 214 -0.50 -3.14 -10.65
C ALA A 214 0.70 -4.06 -10.44
N LEU A 215 1.30 -4.00 -9.26
CA LEU A 215 2.55 -4.67 -8.91
C LEU A 215 2.38 -5.50 -7.66
N PHE A 216 2.89 -6.73 -7.69
CA PHE A 216 3.04 -7.55 -6.50
C PHE A 216 4.21 -7.03 -5.68
N LEU A 217 4.01 -6.82 -4.38
CA LEU A 217 5.08 -6.38 -3.47
C LEU A 217 5.87 -7.60 -2.97
N ASP A 218 5.79 -8.00 -1.70
CA ASP A 218 6.49 -9.19 -1.20
C ASP A 218 5.54 -10.22 -0.58
N GLY A 219 5.82 -11.49 -0.91
CA GLY A 219 5.05 -12.66 -0.47
C GLY A 219 5.76 -13.58 0.50
N TYR A 220 7.02 -13.31 0.85
CA TYR A 220 7.66 -14.00 1.96
C TYR A 220 7.11 -13.45 3.29
N VAL A 221 7.02 -12.12 3.37
CA VAL A 221 6.28 -11.41 4.40
C VAL A 221 5.28 -10.51 3.69
N SER A 222 3.99 -10.70 3.92
CA SER A 222 2.97 -9.70 3.55
C SER A 222 2.37 -9.21 4.85
N LYS A 223 2.62 -7.95 5.20
CA LYS A 223 2.15 -7.31 6.42
C LYS A 223 1.39 -6.02 6.15
N LEU A 224 0.47 -5.68 7.04
CA LEU A 224 -0.31 -4.45 7.02
C LEU A 224 -0.24 -3.71 8.37
N TYR A 225 -0.01 -2.41 8.29
CA TYR A 225 -0.28 -1.42 9.33
C TYR A 225 -1.44 -0.54 8.85
N ALA A 226 -2.55 -0.59 9.56
CA ALA A 226 -3.76 0.20 9.33
C ALA A 226 -4.46 0.39 10.69
N PRO A 227 -4.03 1.38 11.49
CA PRO A 227 -4.42 1.52 12.89
C PRO A 227 -5.90 1.85 13.05
N GLU A 228 -6.50 2.55 12.08
CA GLU A 228 -7.93 2.90 12.11
C GLU A 228 -8.87 1.69 12.04
N ILE A 229 -8.43 0.59 11.44
CA ILE A 229 -9.15 -0.69 11.45
C ILE A 229 -8.53 -1.68 12.46
N GLY A 230 -7.69 -1.20 13.38
CA GLY A 230 -7.07 -1.98 14.44
C GLY A 230 -6.07 -3.02 13.95
N ARG A 231 -5.46 -2.82 12.77
CA ARG A 231 -4.46 -3.76 12.22
C ARG A 231 -3.04 -3.21 12.39
N ASN A 232 -2.21 -3.99 13.06
CA ASN A 232 -0.76 -3.79 13.13
C ASN A 232 -0.10 -5.17 13.17
N GLU A 233 0.46 -5.60 12.05
CA GLU A 233 1.00 -6.93 11.91
C GLU A 233 2.48 -7.01 12.29
N THR A 234 2.77 -7.85 13.28
CA THR A 234 4.12 -8.09 13.80
C THR A 234 4.72 -9.38 13.20
N GLY A 235 5.97 -9.70 13.53
CA GLY A 235 6.64 -10.93 13.10
C GLY A 235 8.06 -10.67 12.61
N LEU A 236 8.52 -11.41 11.59
CA LEU A 236 9.87 -11.25 11.04
C LEU A 236 10.15 -9.83 10.54
N ASP A 237 11.38 -9.35 10.73
CA ASP A 237 11.79 -8.06 10.19
C ASP A 237 11.65 -8.02 8.67
N MET A 238 11.18 -6.89 8.17
CA MET A 238 11.01 -6.57 6.76
C MET A 238 12.22 -5.80 6.22
N GLY A 239 12.37 -5.78 4.90
CA GLY A 239 13.26 -4.86 4.21
C GLY A 239 12.57 -3.50 4.01
N PRO A 240 12.48 -3.02 2.75
CA PRO A 240 11.73 -1.82 2.41
C PRO A 240 10.31 -1.79 2.97
N ILE A 241 9.89 -0.64 3.49
CA ILE A 241 8.53 -0.33 3.92
C ILE A 241 7.99 0.79 3.01
N VAL A 242 6.75 0.62 2.55
CA VAL A 242 5.96 1.67 1.90
C VAL A 242 4.85 2.10 2.83
N GLY A 243 4.54 3.39 2.88
CA GLY A 243 3.49 3.90 3.75
C GLY A 243 3.07 5.31 3.44
N VAL A 244 1.90 5.69 3.97
CA VAL A 244 1.32 7.03 3.86
C VAL A 244 1.42 7.70 5.22
N VAL A 245 1.84 8.96 5.22
CA VAL A 245 1.98 9.77 6.43
C VAL A 245 1.14 11.03 6.36
N ARG A 246 0.70 11.48 7.52
CA ARG A 246 0.07 12.79 7.68
C ARG A 246 0.80 13.59 8.76
N PRO A 247 0.75 14.94 8.74
CA PRO A 247 1.16 15.73 9.89
C PRO A 247 0.44 15.21 11.14
N SER A 248 1.16 15.07 12.25
CA SER A 248 0.51 14.77 13.53
C SER A 248 -0.40 15.92 13.91
N ASP A 249 -1.59 15.60 14.42
CA ASP A 249 -2.47 16.59 15.01
C ASP A 249 -1.74 17.17 16.23
N THR A 250 -1.26 18.41 16.12
CA THR A 250 -0.75 19.15 17.27
C THR A 250 -1.94 19.60 18.11
N ASP A 251 -2.11 18.97 19.28
CA ASP A 251 -2.97 19.49 20.35
C ASP A 251 -2.51 20.89 20.81
#